data_AF-A0A6M2E130-F1
#
_entry.id   AF-A0A6M2E130-F1
#
_cell.length_a   1.000
_cell.length_b   1.000
_cell.length_c   1.000
_cell.angle_alpha   90.00
_cell.angle_beta   90.00
_cell.angle_gamma   90.00
#
_symmetry.space_group_name_H-M   'P 1'
#
loop_
_entity.id
_entity.type
_entity.pdbx_description
1 polymer ?
#
loop_
_entity_poly.entity_id
_entity_poly.type
_entity_poly.pdbx_seq_one_letter_code
_entity_poly.pdbx_strand_id
1 'polypeptide(L)'
;MKLWISATEIIRLCWIPAISDLNQRSTTMHTNCGQCGRSLARSGWYCTHCKSMQGSKCIICHQTVRGLYVWCQSCSHGGHVNHMKEWFANQRQCPTGCGHNCEY
;
A
#
# COMPACT_ATOMS: atom_id res chain seq x y z
N MET A 1 16.20 17.71 -15.22
CA MET A 1 15.16 17.28 -14.26
C MET A 1 14.59 18.46 -13.44
N LYS A 2 14.30 19.63 -14.06
CA LYS A 2 13.81 20.84 -13.35
C LYS A 2 12.30 21.06 -13.50
N LEU A 3 11.70 20.58 -14.59
CA LEU A 3 10.29 20.80 -14.92
C LEU A 3 9.32 20.16 -13.93
N TRP A 4 9.64 18.96 -13.44
CA TRP A 4 8.79 18.21 -12.50
C TRP A 4 8.65 18.90 -11.15
N ILE A 5 9.72 19.52 -10.66
CA ILE A 5 9.70 20.22 -9.36
C ILE A 5 8.79 21.44 -9.45
N SER A 6 8.95 22.24 -10.50
CA SER A 6 8.11 23.42 -10.75
C SER A 6 6.64 23.05 -10.99
N ALA A 7 6.36 21.96 -11.71
CA ALA A 7 5.00 21.47 -11.90
C ALA A 7 4.35 21.05 -10.56
N THR A 8 5.08 20.33 -9.71
CA THR A 8 4.59 19.92 -8.38
C THR A 8 4.35 21.12 -7.46
N GLU A 9 5.20 22.14 -7.49
CA GLU A 9 4.99 23.38 -6.72
C GLU A 9 3.73 24.12 -7.17
N ILE A 10 3.50 24.22 -8.48
CA ILE A 10 2.28 24.82 -9.04
C ILE A 10 1.05 24.03 -8.59
N ILE A 11 1.08 22.70 -8.71
CA ILE A 11 -0.03 21.83 -8.27
C ILE A 11 -0.32 22.00 -6.77
N ARG A 12 0.72 22.14 -5.93
CA ARG A 12 0.57 22.27 -4.47
C ARG A 12 0.01 23.64 -4.05
N LEU A 13 0.38 24.70 -4.76
CA LEU A 13 0.04 26.09 -4.39
C LEU A 13 -1.19 26.62 -5.14
N CYS A 14 -1.65 25.94 -6.18
CA CYS A 14 -2.78 26.40 -6.97
C CYS A 14 -4.10 26.18 -6.23
N TRP A 15 -4.89 27.25 -6.12
CA TRP A 15 -6.22 27.23 -5.52
C TRP A 15 -7.34 26.79 -6.48
N ILE A 16 -7.00 26.56 -7.77
CA ILE A 16 -7.95 26.05 -8.76
C ILE A 16 -8.13 24.55 -8.54
N PRO A 17 -9.36 24.07 -8.21
CA PRO A 17 -9.61 22.65 -7.90
C PRO A 17 -9.12 21.70 -9.00
N ALA A 18 -9.36 22.05 -10.26
CA ALA A 18 -8.90 21.24 -11.40
C ALA A 18 -7.38 21.02 -11.47
N ILE A 19 -6.59 21.92 -10.88
CA ILE A 19 -5.12 21.87 -10.83
C ILE A 19 -4.64 21.26 -9.51
N SER A 20 -5.23 21.62 -8.36
CA SER A 20 -4.89 20.99 -7.07
C SER A 20 -5.21 19.50 -7.03
N ASP A 21 -6.30 19.09 -7.71
CA ASP A 21 -6.73 17.70 -7.81
C ASP A 21 -5.78 16.85 -8.66
N LEU A 22 -4.85 17.47 -9.40
CA LEU A 22 -3.78 16.73 -10.08
C LEU A 22 -2.89 15.96 -9.09
N ASN A 23 -2.70 16.46 -7.86
CA ASN A 23 -2.01 15.73 -6.79
C ASN A 23 -2.81 14.51 -6.30
N GLN A 24 -4.11 14.47 -6.57
CA GLN A 24 -5.03 13.40 -6.18
C GLN A 24 -5.37 12.47 -7.36
N ARG A 25 -4.82 12.71 -8.56
CA ARG A 25 -4.96 11.77 -9.68
C ARG A 25 -4.10 10.55 -9.40
N SER A 26 -4.71 9.58 -8.72
CA SER A 26 -4.12 8.31 -8.35
C SER A 26 -3.45 7.63 -9.55
N THR A 27 -2.21 7.19 -9.37
CA THR A 27 -1.75 5.98 -10.06
C THR A 27 -2.68 4.85 -9.61
N THR A 28 -3.37 4.18 -10.54
CA THR A 28 -4.26 3.07 -10.20
C THR A 28 -3.46 2.00 -9.47
N MET A 29 -3.71 1.83 -8.17
CA MET A 29 -3.07 0.78 -7.38
C MET A 29 -3.95 -0.44 -7.34
N HIS A 30 -3.49 -1.53 -7.94
CA HIS A 30 -4.14 -2.83 -7.85
C HIS A 30 -3.76 -3.47 -6.52
N THR A 31 -4.77 -3.70 -5.67
CA THR A 31 -4.59 -4.46 -4.43
C THR A 31 -5.01 -5.90 -4.66
N ASN A 32 -4.24 -6.84 -4.11
CA ASN A 32 -4.53 -8.26 -4.16
C ASN A 32 -4.64 -8.81 -2.73
N CYS A 33 -5.34 -9.93 -2.58
CA CYS A 33 -5.48 -10.60 -1.30
C CYS A 33 -4.15 -11.26 -0.91
N GLY A 34 -3.58 -10.91 0.24
CA GLY A 34 -2.37 -11.56 0.77
C GLY A 34 -2.51 -13.07 1.00
N GLN A 35 -3.73 -13.60 1.10
CA GLN A 35 -3.95 -15.03 1.34
C GLN A 35 -4.20 -15.87 0.08
N CYS A 36 -4.85 -15.33 -0.95
CA CYS A 36 -5.17 -16.08 -2.18
C CYS A 36 -4.70 -15.42 -3.49
N GLY A 37 -4.05 -14.25 -3.41
CA GLY A 37 -3.52 -13.51 -4.55
C GLY A 37 -4.57 -12.85 -5.45
N ARG A 38 -5.87 -13.05 -5.23
CA ARG A 38 -6.93 -12.47 -6.08
C ARG A 38 -7.07 -10.97 -5.90
N SER A 39 -7.38 -10.26 -6.97
CA SER A 39 -7.61 -8.81 -6.95
C SER A 39 -8.77 -8.42 -6.04
N LEU A 40 -8.58 -7.34 -5.27
CA LEU A 40 -9.56 -6.72 -4.38
C LEU A 40 -10.29 -5.54 -5.05
N ALA A 41 -10.47 -5.59 -6.37
CA ALA A 41 -10.86 -4.46 -7.24
C ALA A 41 -12.04 -3.58 -6.81
N ARG A 42 -12.98 -4.08 -5.97
CA ARG A 42 -14.17 -3.30 -5.56
C ARG A 42 -14.00 -2.55 -4.25
N SER A 43 -13.26 -3.10 -3.29
CA SER A 43 -13.18 -2.56 -1.94
C SER A 43 -11.75 -2.33 -1.49
N GLY A 44 -10.74 -2.94 -2.12
CA GLY A 44 -9.33 -2.81 -1.72
C GLY A 44 -8.96 -3.49 -0.41
N TRP A 45 -9.92 -3.73 0.49
CA TRP A 45 -9.69 -4.30 1.83
C TRP A 45 -10.47 -5.60 2.11
N TYR A 46 -11.46 -5.96 1.29
CA TYR A 46 -12.28 -7.17 1.47
C TYR A 46 -12.11 -8.15 0.32
N CYS A 47 -11.74 -9.39 0.64
CA CYS A 47 -11.67 -10.48 -0.32
C CYS A 47 -12.97 -11.26 -0.33
N THR A 48 -13.69 -11.24 -1.46
CA THR A 48 -14.96 -12.00 -1.63
C THR A 48 -14.74 -13.51 -1.67
N HIS A 49 -13.56 -13.96 -2.09
CA HIS A 49 -13.21 -15.39 -2.14
C HIS A 49 -12.88 -15.94 -0.74
N CYS A 50 -12.01 -15.26 0.00
CA CYS A 50 -11.62 -15.66 1.36
C CYS A 50 -12.63 -15.21 2.43
N LYS A 51 -13.64 -14.43 2.04
CA LYS A 51 -14.63 -13.77 2.92
C LYS A 51 -13.97 -13.04 4.09
N SER A 52 -12.87 -12.33 3.81
CA SER A 52 -11.97 -11.83 4.84
C SER A 52 -11.49 -10.41 4.58
N MET A 53 -11.18 -9.71 5.67
CA MET A 53 -10.51 -8.41 5.67
C MET A 53 -9.01 -8.53 5.91
N GLN A 54 -8.38 -9.62 5.46
CA GLN A 54 -6.95 -9.84 5.71
C GLN A 54 -6.06 -8.79 5.04
N GLY A 55 -6.55 -8.12 3.98
CA GLY A 55 -5.85 -7.01 3.32
C GLY A 55 -5.66 -5.77 4.19
N SER A 56 -6.34 -5.66 5.34
CA SER A 56 -6.13 -4.58 6.31
C SER A 56 -5.49 -5.03 7.62
N LYS A 57 -5.16 -6.31 7.78
CA LYS A 57 -4.47 -6.81 8.98
C LYS A 57 -2.97 -6.70 8.81
N CYS A 58 -2.30 -6.26 9.87
CA CYS A 58 -0.85 -6.30 9.92
C CYS A 58 -0.37 -7.75 10.07
N ILE A 59 0.51 -8.19 9.19
CA ILE A 59 1.07 -9.55 9.24
C ILE A 59 1.95 -9.83 10.46
N ILE A 60 2.41 -8.79 11.17
CA ILE A 60 3.28 -8.92 12.35
C ILE A 60 2.45 -8.97 13.64
N CYS A 61 1.54 -8.03 13.85
CA CYS A 61 0.73 -7.97 15.09
C CYS A 61 -0.68 -8.54 14.96
N HIS A 62 -1.09 -8.94 13.75
CA HIS A 62 -2.42 -9.47 13.40
C HIS A 62 -3.62 -8.57 13.70
N GLN A 63 -3.37 -7.33 14.13
CA GLN A 63 -4.40 -6.31 14.35
C GLN A 63 -4.75 -5.58 13.04
N THR A 64 -5.99 -5.09 12.97
CA THR A 64 -6.43 -4.25 11.86
C THR A 64 -5.70 -2.91 11.88
N VAL A 65 -5.09 -2.55 10.76
CA VAL A 65 -4.44 -1.26 10.56
C VAL A 65 -5.50 -0.18 10.41
N ARG A 66 -5.51 0.76 11.35
CA ARG A 66 -6.37 1.95 11.31
C ARG A 66 -5.50 3.15 10.91
N GLY A 67 -5.31 3.34 9.61
CA GLY A 67 -4.44 4.40 9.07
C GLY A 67 -3.60 3.90 7.90
N LEU A 68 -2.35 4.38 7.83
CA LEU A 68 -1.42 4.03 6.75
C LEU A 68 -1.07 2.54 6.78
N TYR A 69 -1.31 1.91 5.63
CA TYR A 69 -1.01 0.51 5.36
C TYR A 69 0.03 0.44 4.24
N VAL A 70 1.12 -0.29 4.48
CA VAL A 70 2.16 -0.54 3.47
C VAL A 70 2.22 -2.04 3.21
N TRP A 71 2.43 -2.42 1.95
CA TRP A 71 2.47 -3.81 1.51
C TRP A 71 3.42 -3.99 0.34
N CYS A 72 3.92 -5.21 0.20
CA CYS A 72 4.68 -5.59 -0.98
C CYS A 72 3.73 -5.84 -2.16
N GLN A 73 3.97 -5.17 -3.28
CA GLN A 73 3.15 -5.31 -4.49
C GLN A 73 3.18 -6.73 -5.08
N SER A 74 4.25 -7.49 -4.83
CA SER A 74 4.41 -8.86 -5.36
C SER A 74 3.71 -9.92 -4.52
N CYS A 75 3.83 -9.87 -3.19
CA CYS A 75 3.28 -10.90 -2.30
C CYS A 75 1.98 -10.47 -1.59
N SER A 76 1.62 -9.19 -1.67
CA SER A 76 0.40 -8.61 -1.06
C SER A 76 0.31 -8.73 0.46
N HIS A 77 1.43 -9.04 1.12
CA HIS A 77 1.55 -9.00 2.57
C HIS A 77 1.98 -7.60 3.02
N GLY A 78 1.34 -7.11 4.08
CA GLY A 78 1.54 -5.74 4.55
C GLY A 78 1.11 -5.54 6.00
N GLY A 79 1.19 -4.29 6.45
CA GLY A 79 0.78 -3.94 7.79
C GLY A 79 1.05 -2.50 8.19
N HIS A 80 1.12 -2.29 9.51
CA HIS A 80 1.49 -1.00 10.09
C HIS A 80 2.88 -0.58 9.60
N VAL A 81 3.00 0.68 9.18
CA VAL A 81 4.27 1.26 8.71
C VAL A 81 5.40 0.99 9.69
N ASN A 82 5.16 1.18 10.99
CA ASN A 82 6.19 1.00 12.01
C ASN A 82 6.70 -0.46 12.07
N HIS A 83 5.80 -1.44 12.13
CA HIS A 83 6.20 -2.85 12.21
C HIS A 83 6.89 -3.32 10.93
N MET A 84 6.39 -2.90 9.76
CA MET A 84 7.04 -3.25 8.49
C MET A 84 8.43 -2.61 8.44
N LYS A 85 8.56 -1.36 8.91
CA LYS A 85 9.84 -0.67 8.96
C LYS A 85 10.87 -1.34 9.85
N GLU A 86 10.46 -1.72 11.06
CA GLU A 86 11.32 -2.44 12.01
C GLU A 86 11.75 -3.80 11.48
N TRP A 87 10.83 -4.56 10.88
CA TRP A 87 11.13 -5.88 10.32
C TRP A 87 12.19 -5.79 9.22
N PHE A 88 11.93 -4.94 8.23
CA PHE A 88 12.79 -4.83 7.06
C PHE A 88 14.06 -4.01 7.28
N ALA A 89 14.25 -3.42 8.46
CA ALA A 89 15.53 -2.85 8.85
C ALA A 89 16.62 -3.92 8.93
N ASN A 90 16.26 -5.17 9.26
CA ASN A 90 17.19 -6.28 9.45
C ASN A 90 16.89 -7.51 8.59
N GLN A 91 15.69 -7.61 8.03
CA GLN A 91 15.25 -8.73 7.21
C GLN A 91 14.95 -8.27 5.79
N ARG A 92 15.18 -9.13 4.80
CA ARG A 92 14.72 -8.88 3.41
C ARG A 92 13.52 -9.72 3.04
N GLN A 93 13.27 -10.82 3.77
CA GLN A 93 12.18 -11.73 3.48
C GLN A 93 10.89 -11.33 4.16
N CYS A 94 9.78 -11.66 3.53
CA CYS A 94 8.44 -11.46 4.07
C CYS A 94 8.26 -12.20 5.41
N PRO A 95 7.70 -11.57 6.46
CA PRO A 95 7.52 -12.20 7.77
C PRO A 95 6.51 -13.35 7.77
N THR A 96 5.67 -13.48 6.73
CA THR A 96 4.76 -14.64 6.59
C THR A 96 5.47 -15.91 6.15
N GLY A 97 6.74 -15.85 5.76
CA GLY A 97 7.49 -17.00 5.26
C GLY A 97 7.13 -17.42 3.83
N CYS A 98 6.48 -16.55 3.06
CA CYS A 98 6.13 -16.84 1.66
C CYS A 98 7.32 -16.93 0.68
N GLY A 99 8.56 -16.77 1.15
CA GLY A 99 9.78 -16.86 0.36
C GLY A 99 10.10 -15.63 -0.50
N HIS A 100 9.26 -14.60 -0.51
CA HIS A 100 9.53 -13.36 -1.23
C HIS A 100 10.52 -12.47 -0.47
N ASN A 101 11.51 -11.94 -1.18
CA ASN A 101 12.30 -10.80 -0.75
C ASN A 101 11.52 -9.52 -1.04
N CYS A 102 10.89 -8.95 -0.01
CA CYS A 102 9.99 -7.82 -0.17
C CYS A 102 10.73 -6.49 -0.02
N GLU A 103 10.36 -5.55 -0.89
CA GLU A 103 10.54 -4.11 -0.71
C GLU A 103 9.16 -3.51 -0.41
N TYR A 104 9.07 -2.60 0.56
CA TYR A 104 7.81 -2.06 1.11
C TYR A 104 7.89 -0.54 1.24
#